data_AF-A0A8W8J4H2-F1
#
_entry.id   AF-A0A8W8J4H2-F1
#
_cell.length_a   1.000
_cell.length_b   1.000
_cell.length_c   1.000
_cell.angle_alpha   90.00
_cell.angle_beta   90.00
_cell.angle_gamma   90.00
#
_symmetry.space_group_name_H-M   'P 1'
#
loop_
_entity.id
_entity.type
_entity.pdbx_description
1 polymer ?
#
loop_
_entity_poly.entity_id
_entity_poly.type
_entity_poly.pdbx_seq_one_letter_code
_entity_poly.pdbx_strand_id
1 'polypeptide(L)'
;MPYKGHDLKSERKIWKKGTKTMPYTLLQVEISRTNVKIFHGLGTCEILSNLSSAGILLITGNKIRERAILCRHIAMKSVSSLVVAVCMVAFVEGSSIQNVVEVRTPSGWVRGYEEIYKEEQVYRFIKIPYAQPPVGELRFQKTRPIKEWTDVKGIRDINAPQCPQIDNPIPGMDKLENDEDCLYLNVYVPGKISKDKDLSVMVWIHGGGFITGGASQYKPQKIVVGGGVIVVTINYRLGLLGFLTLHDPLVPGNYGLWDQIQALRWIQDNIAAFGGNPKSVTIFGESAGGMSVSLQTLIPSNEGLFQRAISQSGVVSFYALARRKAEKHTNELLLKKTNCDRGNLSETLKCLRELPVDNITN
;
A
#
# COMPACT_ATOMS: atom_id res chain seq x y z
N MET A 1 12.77 77.12 -14.95
CA MET A 1 14.07 77.13 -15.66
C MET A 1 15.12 76.41 -14.81
N PRO A 2 16.08 75.71 -15.43
CA PRO A 2 16.82 74.58 -14.85
C PRO A 2 18.29 74.90 -14.55
N TYR A 3 18.96 74.09 -13.72
CA TYR A 3 20.42 73.89 -13.70
C TYR A 3 20.69 72.49 -13.10
N LYS A 4 21.07 71.46 -13.89
CA LYS A 4 22.45 71.01 -14.20
C LYS A 4 23.33 70.99 -12.93
N GLY A 5 23.87 69.89 -12.39
CA GLY A 5 24.31 68.59 -12.92
C GLY A 5 25.73 68.37 -12.37
N HIS A 6 26.09 67.16 -11.93
CA HIS A 6 27.46 66.63 -12.07
C HIS A 6 27.51 65.13 -11.76
N ASP A 7 27.86 64.41 -12.81
CA ASP A 7 28.02 62.97 -12.95
C ASP A 7 29.47 62.61 -12.58
N LEU A 8 29.68 61.78 -11.55
CA LEU A 8 31.00 61.20 -11.24
C LEU A 8 31.02 59.75 -11.72
N LYS A 9 31.70 59.59 -12.86
CA LYS A 9 31.97 58.35 -13.59
C LYS A 9 32.47 57.23 -12.67
N SER A 10 31.78 56.10 -12.65
CA SER A 10 32.37 54.82 -12.23
C SER A 10 33.04 54.15 -13.43
N GLU A 11 34.37 54.12 -13.43
CA GLU A 11 35.14 53.35 -14.41
C GLU A 11 34.99 51.85 -14.13
N ARG A 12 34.34 51.10 -15.02
CA ARG A 12 34.35 49.63 -15.01
C ARG A 12 35.60 49.12 -15.73
N LYS A 13 36.62 48.68 -15.00
CA LYS A 13 37.70 47.85 -15.57
C LYS A 13 37.36 46.36 -15.42
N ILE A 14 37.12 45.68 -16.54
CA ILE A 14 36.89 44.23 -16.61
C ILE A 14 38.25 43.55 -16.85
N TRP A 15 38.72 42.75 -15.91
CA TRP A 15 39.87 41.85 -16.11
C TRP A 15 39.36 40.50 -16.64
N LYS A 16 39.77 40.11 -17.86
CA LYS A 16 39.54 38.76 -18.41
C LYS A 16 40.85 37.98 -18.46
N LYS A 17 40.92 36.81 -17.80
CA LYS A 17 41.80 35.71 -18.24
C LYS A 17 41.33 34.34 -17.74
N GLY A 18 41.19 33.39 -18.69
CA GLY A 18 41.52 31.96 -18.52
C GLY A 18 40.58 31.03 -17.74
N THR A 19 39.67 30.37 -18.47
CA THR A 19 39.21 28.96 -18.26
C THR A 19 38.75 28.51 -16.86
N LYS A 20 37.48 28.78 -16.54
CA LYS A 20 36.45 27.87 -15.99
C LYS A 20 35.28 28.72 -15.48
N THR A 21 34.07 28.45 -15.98
CA THR A 21 32.85 29.19 -15.67
C THR A 21 32.40 28.95 -14.21
N MET A 22 32.61 29.95 -13.34
CA MET A 22 31.79 30.17 -12.14
C MET A 22 30.89 31.40 -12.39
N PRO A 23 29.64 31.43 -11.89
CA PRO A 23 28.79 32.59 -12.06
C PRO A 23 29.34 33.73 -11.20
N TYR A 24 29.88 34.77 -11.84
CA TYR A 24 30.28 36.00 -11.16
C TYR A 24 29.04 36.65 -10.54
N THR A 25 29.09 36.91 -9.24
CA THR A 25 28.26 37.96 -8.66
C THR A 25 29.06 39.25 -8.80
N LEU A 26 28.49 40.27 -9.46
CA LEU A 26 29.13 41.58 -9.61
C LEU A 26 29.47 42.14 -8.22
N LEU A 27 30.74 42.44 -7.99
CA LEU A 27 31.20 43.20 -6.83
C LEU A 27 31.21 44.68 -7.20
N GLN A 28 30.34 45.45 -6.57
CA GLN A 28 30.41 46.92 -6.62
C GLN A 28 31.14 47.39 -5.36
N VAL A 29 32.13 48.28 -5.51
CA VAL A 29 32.91 48.82 -4.39
C VAL A 29 32.77 50.33 -4.38
N GLU A 30 32.34 50.88 -3.25
CA GLU A 30 32.31 52.31 -2.99
C GLU A 30 33.30 52.67 -1.90
N ILE A 31 34.09 53.71 -2.14
CA ILE A 31 35.13 54.19 -1.21
C ILE A 31 34.83 55.65 -0.87
N SER A 32 34.73 55.97 0.42
CA SER A 32 34.72 57.33 0.94
C SER A 32 35.94 57.57 1.84
N ARG A 33 36.13 58.82 2.28
CA ARG A 33 37.28 59.20 3.12
C ARG A 33 37.37 58.46 4.46
N THR A 34 36.30 57.81 4.90
CA THR A 34 36.26 57.08 6.18
C THR A 34 35.78 55.64 6.06
N ASN A 35 35.31 55.17 4.88
CA ASN A 35 34.70 53.85 4.74
C ASN A 35 34.95 53.21 3.37
N VAL A 36 34.95 51.86 3.35
CA VAL A 36 34.91 51.04 2.13
C VAL A 36 33.71 50.10 2.22
N LYS A 37 32.81 50.17 1.23
CA LYS A 37 31.64 49.28 1.12
C LYS A 37 31.79 48.36 -0.07
N ILE A 38 31.49 47.07 0.15
CA ILE A 38 31.52 46.04 -0.89
C ILE A 38 30.13 45.40 -0.98
N PHE A 39 29.54 45.43 -2.17
CA PHE A 39 28.22 44.88 -2.45
C PHE A 39 28.34 43.54 -3.16
N HIS A 40 27.69 42.51 -2.64
CA HIS A 40 27.51 41.21 -3.30
C HIS A 40 26.01 40.96 -3.43
N GLY A 41 25.56 40.36 -4.54
CA GLY A 41 24.16 40.25 -4.97
C GLY A 41 23.17 39.50 -4.06
N LEU A 42 23.52 39.19 -2.81
CA LEU A 42 22.63 38.66 -1.78
C LEU A 42 22.72 39.40 -0.43
N GLY A 43 23.43 40.53 -0.34
CA GLY A 43 23.48 41.36 0.87
C GLY A 43 24.68 42.30 0.95
N THR A 44 24.56 43.34 1.79
CA THR A 44 25.63 44.33 2.05
C THR A 44 26.52 43.89 3.21
N CYS A 45 27.84 43.99 3.04
CA CYS A 45 28.79 43.84 4.13
C CYS A 45 29.48 45.19 4.36
N GLU A 46 29.12 45.87 5.44
CA GLU A 46 29.81 47.09 5.88
C GLU A 46 31.03 46.72 6.71
N ILE A 47 32.22 47.12 6.26
CA ILE A 47 33.42 47.06 7.09
C ILE A 47 33.62 48.45 7.69
N LEU A 48 33.11 48.65 8.91
CA LEU A 48 33.43 49.82 9.71
C LEU A 48 34.84 49.64 10.30
N SER A 49 35.83 50.28 9.71
CA SER A 49 37.12 50.46 10.37
C SER A 49 37.09 51.79 11.12
N ASN A 50 36.96 51.75 12.45
CA ASN A 50 37.35 52.89 13.29
C ASN A 50 38.86 53.07 13.15
N LEU A 51 39.28 53.88 12.17
CA LEU A 51 40.65 54.31 12.01
C LEU A 51 40.75 55.76 12.48
N SER A 52 41.39 55.94 13.65
CA SER A 52 41.95 57.24 14.02
C SER A 52 42.95 57.69 12.95
N SER A 53 43.03 59.00 12.77
CA SER A 53 43.79 59.74 11.78
C SER A 53 45.30 59.47 11.77
N ALA A 54 45.74 58.30 11.29
CA ALA A 54 47.10 58.04 10.81
C ALA A 54 47.15 56.63 10.20
N GLY A 55 47.17 56.53 8.87
CA GLY A 55 47.39 55.22 8.22
C GLY A 55 46.72 55.00 6.88
N ILE A 56 46.51 56.04 6.06
CA ILE A 56 46.33 55.86 4.62
C ILE A 56 47.74 55.87 4.02
N LEU A 57 48.38 54.70 3.87
CA LEU A 57 49.24 54.35 2.74
C LEU A 57 49.80 52.92 2.90
N LEU A 58 49.88 52.20 1.77
CA LEU A 58 50.52 50.88 1.55
C LEU A 58 49.70 49.65 1.97
N ILE A 59 48.62 49.40 1.23
CA ILE A 59 48.14 48.03 0.99
C ILE A 59 48.98 47.46 -0.17
N THR A 60 50.07 46.75 0.14
CA THR A 60 50.70 45.85 -0.83
C THR A 60 49.95 44.52 -0.84
N GLY A 61 49.74 43.97 -2.04
CA GLY A 61 48.82 42.87 -2.35
C GLY A 61 49.08 41.50 -1.68
N ASN A 62 49.95 41.41 -0.67
CA ASN A 62 50.25 40.16 0.03
C ASN A 62 49.67 40.03 1.45
N LYS A 63 49.03 41.06 2.02
CA LYS A 63 48.37 40.95 3.35
C LYS A 63 46.87 40.59 3.33
N ILE A 64 46.27 40.40 2.16
CA ILE A 64 44.86 39.97 2.00
C ILE A 64 44.72 38.44 1.97
N ARG A 65 45.80 37.70 1.67
CA ARG A 65 45.74 36.22 1.66
C ARG A 65 45.81 35.58 3.04
N GLU A 66 46.49 36.18 4.01
CA GLU A 66 46.67 35.54 5.34
C GLU A 66 45.55 35.85 6.35
N ARG A 67 44.73 36.88 6.14
CA ARG A 67 43.53 37.12 6.98
C ARG A 67 42.24 36.50 6.43
N ALA A 68 42.28 35.87 5.26
CA ALA A 68 41.18 35.05 4.75
C ALA A 68 41.19 33.61 5.33
N ILE A 69 42.28 33.17 5.95
CA ILE A 69 42.40 31.82 6.54
C ILE A 69 42.05 31.84 8.05
N LEU A 70 42.15 32.99 8.72
CA LEU A 70 41.78 33.13 10.15
C LEU A 70 40.29 33.46 10.39
N CYS A 71 39.48 33.65 9.35
CA CYS A 71 38.01 33.70 9.45
C CYS A 71 37.33 32.33 9.27
N ARG A 72 38.11 31.24 9.15
CA ARG A 72 37.59 29.87 9.07
C ARG A 72 37.61 29.09 10.38
N HIS A 73 38.13 29.65 11.48
CA HIS A 73 38.28 28.90 12.74
C HIS A 73 37.72 29.56 14.00
N ILE A 74 37.23 30.80 13.95
CA ILE A 74 36.68 31.50 15.12
C ILE A 74 35.17 31.79 15.01
N ALA A 75 34.54 31.46 13.87
CA ALA A 75 33.08 31.41 13.75
C ALA A 75 32.51 29.98 13.92
N MET A 76 33.18 29.13 14.71
CA MET A 76 32.75 27.74 14.99
C MET A 76 32.54 27.45 16.49
N LYS A 77 32.54 28.44 17.39
CA LYS A 77 32.40 28.16 18.84
C LYS A 77 31.38 28.99 19.63
N SER A 78 30.52 29.78 19.00
CA SER A 78 29.48 30.53 19.72
C SER A 78 28.11 30.60 19.06
N VAL A 79 27.87 29.83 17.99
CA VAL A 79 26.54 29.66 17.34
C VAL A 79 26.04 28.21 17.47
N SER A 80 26.62 27.44 18.38
CA SER A 80 26.26 26.04 18.64
C SER A 80 25.12 25.85 19.64
N SER A 81 24.54 26.92 20.19
CA SER A 81 23.46 26.79 21.19
C SER A 81 22.14 27.46 20.83
N LEU A 82 22.04 28.25 19.74
CA LEU A 82 20.76 28.89 19.36
C LEU A 82 20.23 28.48 17.98
N VAL A 83 21.07 28.01 17.05
CA VAL A 83 20.62 27.47 15.75
C VAL A 83 20.20 25.99 15.86
N VAL A 84 20.69 25.28 16.88
CA VAL A 84 20.24 23.92 17.21
C VAL A 84 18.83 23.92 17.82
N ALA A 85 18.38 25.03 18.40
CA ALA A 85 17.03 25.14 18.96
C ALA A 85 15.95 25.54 17.93
N VAL A 86 16.31 26.18 16.81
CA VAL A 86 15.34 26.65 15.79
C VAL A 86 15.26 25.70 14.58
N CYS A 87 16.23 24.81 14.37
CA CYS A 87 16.15 23.72 13.38
C CYS A 87 15.65 22.38 13.97
N MET A 88 15.34 22.32 15.28
CA MET A 88 14.66 21.17 15.91
C MET A 88 13.15 21.34 16.04
N VAL A 89 12.56 22.31 15.33
CA VAL A 89 11.18 22.13 14.83
C VAL A 89 11.33 21.49 13.46
N ALA A 90 11.87 20.26 13.46
CA ALA A 90 11.59 19.34 12.37
C ALA A 90 10.07 19.34 12.24
N PHE A 91 9.57 19.42 11.01
CA PHE A 91 8.23 18.99 10.69
C PHE A 91 8.06 17.60 11.29
N VAL A 92 7.51 17.54 12.50
CA VAL A 92 6.60 16.48 12.86
C VAL A 92 5.41 16.78 11.96
N GLU A 93 5.51 16.34 10.70
CA GLU A 93 4.32 15.77 10.11
C GLU A 93 3.86 14.80 11.18
N GLY A 94 2.80 15.19 11.88
CA GLY A 94 2.04 14.28 12.68
C GLY A 94 1.67 13.17 11.71
N SER A 95 2.48 12.12 11.69
CA SER A 95 1.94 10.78 11.59
C SER A 95 0.87 10.81 12.67
N SER A 96 -0.38 11.04 12.25
CA SER A 96 -1.52 10.86 13.12
C SER A 96 -1.22 9.55 13.83
N ILE A 97 -1.09 9.60 15.15
CA ILE A 97 -0.96 8.39 15.95
C ILE A 97 -2.32 7.73 15.77
N GLN A 98 -2.48 7.00 14.68
CA GLN A 98 -3.65 6.17 14.44
C GLN A 98 -3.61 5.15 15.55
N ASN A 99 -4.62 5.17 16.42
CA ASN A 99 -4.66 4.26 17.53
C ASN A 99 -4.61 2.84 16.98
N VAL A 100 -3.57 2.12 17.40
CA VAL A 100 -3.42 0.69 17.12
C VAL A 100 -4.31 -0.05 18.09
N VAL A 101 -5.09 -1.00 17.59
CA VAL A 101 -5.92 -1.87 18.41
C VAL A 101 -5.55 -3.31 18.13
N GLU A 102 -5.49 -4.14 19.16
CA GLU A 102 -5.26 -5.58 19.01
C GLU A 102 -6.47 -6.36 19.54
N VAL A 103 -6.96 -7.29 18.73
CA VAL A 103 -8.10 -8.14 19.01
C VAL A 103 -7.59 -9.58 19.10
N ARG A 104 -7.86 -10.24 20.24
CA ARG A 104 -7.62 -11.68 20.38
C ARG A 104 -8.79 -12.46 19.81
N THR A 105 -8.56 -13.16 18.70
CA THR A 105 -9.49 -14.12 18.13
C THR A 105 -9.10 -15.55 18.54
N PRO A 106 -9.97 -16.56 18.35
CA PRO A 106 -9.56 -17.96 18.52
C PRO A 106 -8.42 -18.41 17.62
N SER A 107 -8.27 -17.80 16.44
CA SER A 107 -7.16 -18.10 15.51
C SER A 107 -5.84 -17.42 15.91
N GLY A 108 -5.89 -16.31 16.65
CA GLY A 108 -4.69 -15.63 17.14
C GLY A 108 -4.89 -14.14 17.39
N TRP A 109 -3.80 -13.42 17.63
CA TRP A 109 -3.85 -11.96 17.77
C TRP A 109 -3.92 -11.27 16.40
N VAL A 110 -4.79 -10.26 16.29
CA VAL A 110 -4.97 -9.44 15.08
C VAL A 110 -4.88 -7.96 15.43
N ARG A 111 -3.98 -7.25 14.76
CA ARG A 111 -3.79 -5.81 14.85
C ARG A 111 -4.61 -5.08 13.80
N GLY A 112 -5.35 -4.08 14.26
CA GLY A 112 -6.11 -3.15 13.45
C GLY A 112 -5.66 -1.72 13.70
N TYR A 113 -6.15 -0.84 12.84
CA TYR A 113 -5.78 0.56 12.83
C TYR A 113 -7.02 1.41 12.72
N GLU A 114 -7.06 2.48 13.50
CA GLU A 114 -8.10 3.48 13.40
C GLU A 114 -7.98 4.28 12.10
N GLU A 115 -9.12 4.52 11.46
CA GLU A 115 -9.33 5.38 10.31
C GLU A 115 -10.55 6.26 10.60
N ILE A 116 -10.52 7.53 10.17
CA ILE A 116 -11.69 8.42 10.23
C ILE A 116 -12.30 8.50 8.83
N TYR A 117 -13.56 8.14 8.71
CA TYR A 117 -14.34 8.27 7.47
C TYR A 117 -15.53 9.21 7.70
N LYS A 118 -15.49 10.39 7.08
CA LYS A 118 -16.54 11.43 7.24
C LYS A 118 -16.87 11.72 8.71
N GLU A 119 -15.84 12.03 9.50
CA GLU A 119 -15.94 12.32 10.95
C GLU A 119 -16.32 11.13 11.84
N GLU A 120 -16.59 9.97 11.25
CA GLU A 120 -16.93 8.75 11.97
C GLU A 120 -15.72 7.81 12.07
N GLN A 121 -15.59 7.17 13.22
CA GLN A 121 -14.49 6.26 13.51
C GLN A 121 -14.73 4.88 12.87
N VAL A 122 -13.73 4.35 12.20
CA VAL A 122 -13.71 2.99 11.64
C VAL A 122 -12.40 2.31 12.02
N TYR A 123 -12.48 1.06 12.46
CA TYR A 123 -11.29 0.22 12.61
C TYR A 123 -11.16 -0.72 11.43
N ARG A 124 -9.96 -0.77 10.83
CA ARG A 124 -9.62 -1.68 9.74
C ARG A 124 -8.59 -2.69 10.19
N PHE A 125 -8.85 -3.95 9.90
CA PHE A 125 -7.94 -5.07 10.09
C PHE A 125 -7.68 -5.68 8.72
N ILE A 126 -6.50 -5.47 8.18
CA ILE A 126 -6.15 -5.82 6.80
C ILE A 126 -5.21 -7.01 6.79
N LYS A 127 -5.31 -7.88 5.77
CA LYS A 127 -4.40 -9.02 5.54
C LYS A 127 -4.42 -10.05 6.69
N ILE A 128 -5.62 -10.50 7.08
CA ILE A 128 -5.81 -11.57 8.06
C ILE A 128 -5.88 -12.92 7.32
N PRO A 129 -4.99 -13.89 7.59
CA PRO A 129 -5.06 -15.20 6.96
C PRO A 129 -6.26 -15.99 7.50
N TYR A 130 -7.08 -16.55 6.61
CA TYR A 130 -8.22 -17.39 7.01
C TYR A 130 -8.02 -18.88 6.65
N ALA A 131 -7.02 -19.18 5.82
CA ALA A 131 -6.67 -20.53 5.38
C ALA A 131 -5.15 -20.71 5.26
N GLN A 132 -4.70 -21.95 5.21
CA GLN A 132 -3.30 -22.24 4.86
C GLN A 132 -2.99 -21.80 3.42
N PRO A 133 -1.78 -21.27 3.15
CA PRO A 133 -1.38 -20.87 1.80
C PRO A 133 -1.50 -22.04 0.82
N PRO A 134 -2.19 -21.89 -0.32
CA PRO A 134 -2.45 -22.98 -1.26
C PRO A 134 -1.26 -23.23 -2.22
N VAL A 135 -0.03 -23.19 -1.70
CA VAL A 135 1.22 -23.35 -2.46
C VAL A 135 1.73 -24.79 -2.45
N GLY A 136 2.60 -25.12 -3.41
CA GLY A 136 3.26 -26.43 -3.49
C GLY A 136 2.26 -27.58 -3.53
N GLU A 137 2.35 -28.51 -2.58
CA GLU A 137 1.43 -29.65 -2.50
C GLU A 137 -0.03 -29.24 -2.28
N LEU A 138 -0.30 -28.07 -1.70
CA LEU A 138 -1.66 -27.57 -1.48
C LEU A 138 -2.27 -26.95 -2.74
N ARG A 139 -1.48 -26.73 -3.79
CA ARG A 139 -1.98 -26.29 -5.09
C ARG A 139 -2.88 -27.39 -5.67
N PHE A 140 -4.04 -26.97 -6.18
CA PHE A 140 -5.12 -27.85 -6.64
C PHE A 140 -5.65 -28.82 -5.57
N GLN A 141 -5.59 -28.43 -4.29
CA GLN A 141 -6.29 -29.12 -3.21
C GLN A 141 -7.40 -28.25 -2.64
N LYS A 142 -8.38 -28.93 -2.02
CA LYS A 142 -9.36 -28.28 -1.17
C LYS A 142 -8.66 -27.47 -0.06
N THR A 143 -9.20 -26.29 0.20
CA THR A 143 -8.70 -25.34 1.20
C THR A 143 -8.56 -26.00 2.56
N ARG A 144 -7.44 -25.75 3.23
CA ARG A 144 -7.20 -26.21 4.59
C ARG A 144 -7.38 -25.05 5.58
N PRO A 145 -8.04 -25.29 6.73
CA PRO A 145 -8.16 -24.27 7.77
C PRO A 145 -6.79 -23.72 8.17
N ILE A 146 -6.74 -22.42 8.46
CA ILE A 146 -5.56 -21.80 9.06
C ILE A 146 -5.31 -22.42 10.44
N LYS A 147 -4.03 -22.67 10.77
CA LYS A 147 -3.65 -23.08 12.12
C LYS A 147 -3.65 -21.86 13.03
N GLU A 148 -3.87 -22.08 14.32
CA GLU A 148 -3.66 -21.01 15.30
C GLU A 148 -2.24 -20.45 15.16
N TRP A 149 -2.11 -19.13 15.29
CA TRP A 149 -0.84 -18.43 15.25
C TRP A 149 -0.54 -17.70 16.57
N THR A 150 0.75 -17.61 16.89
CA THR A 150 1.25 -16.90 18.07
C THR A 150 1.53 -15.43 17.77
N ASP A 151 2.04 -15.14 16.58
CA ASP A 151 2.48 -13.80 16.20
C ASP A 151 1.30 -12.90 15.79
N VAL A 152 1.34 -11.63 16.15
CA VAL A 152 0.27 -10.68 15.77
C VAL A 152 0.19 -10.54 14.24
N LYS A 153 -0.99 -10.79 13.67
CA LYS A 153 -1.29 -10.58 12.24
C LYS A 153 -1.99 -9.24 12.03
N GLY A 154 -1.95 -8.69 10.82
CA GLY A 154 -2.55 -7.40 10.49
C GLY A 154 -1.50 -6.30 10.29
N ILE A 155 -1.51 -5.69 9.11
CA ILE A 155 -0.51 -4.69 8.69
C ILE A 155 -1.22 -3.45 8.14
N ARG A 156 -0.80 -2.27 8.59
CA ARG A 156 -1.47 -0.98 8.31
C ARG A 156 -1.47 -0.61 6.84
N ASP A 157 -0.34 -0.77 6.16
CA ASP A 157 -0.11 -0.10 4.88
C ASP A 157 0.23 -1.09 3.75
N ILE A 158 0.05 -2.38 4.02
CA ILE A 158 0.33 -3.46 3.06
C ILE A 158 -0.95 -4.27 2.88
N ASN A 159 -1.57 -4.08 1.71
CA ASN A 159 -2.68 -4.93 1.30
C ASN A 159 -2.24 -6.39 1.22
N ALA A 160 -3.19 -7.31 1.43
CA ALA A 160 -2.97 -8.69 1.02
C ALA A 160 -2.68 -8.73 -0.49
N PRO A 161 -1.75 -9.58 -0.93
CA PRO A 161 -1.58 -9.82 -2.36
C PRO A 161 -2.90 -10.32 -2.95
N GLN A 162 -3.16 -9.99 -4.21
CA GLN A 162 -4.27 -10.59 -4.93
C GLN A 162 -3.89 -12.02 -5.33
N CYS A 163 -4.88 -12.88 -5.57
CA CYS A 163 -4.60 -14.20 -6.10
C CYS A 163 -4.06 -14.07 -7.54
N PRO A 164 -3.21 -15.02 -7.99
CA PRO A 164 -2.63 -14.97 -9.32
C PRO A 164 -3.73 -14.96 -10.37
N GLN A 165 -3.63 -14.02 -11.30
CA GLN A 165 -4.66 -13.70 -12.26
C GLN A 165 -4.03 -13.14 -13.53
N ILE A 166 -4.77 -13.24 -14.63
CA ILE A 166 -4.36 -12.62 -15.89
C ILE A 166 -4.21 -11.11 -15.71
N ASP A 167 -3.19 -10.55 -16.35
CA ASP A 167 -2.90 -9.12 -16.32
C ASP A 167 -3.98 -8.39 -17.14
N ASN A 168 -5.08 -8.02 -16.49
CA ASN A 168 -6.12 -7.23 -17.12
C ASN A 168 -6.79 -6.34 -16.07
N PRO A 169 -6.21 -5.17 -15.75
CA PRO A 169 -6.82 -4.28 -14.78
C PRO A 169 -8.20 -3.89 -15.29
N ILE A 170 -9.23 -4.24 -14.53
CA ILE A 170 -10.56 -3.65 -14.71
C ILE A 170 -10.34 -2.13 -14.73
N PRO A 171 -10.77 -1.39 -15.77
CA PRO A 171 -10.45 0.02 -15.92
C PRO A 171 -10.76 0.81 -14.64
N GLY A 172 -9.75 1.51 -14.11
CA GLY A 172 -9.85 2.26 -12.86
C GLY A 172 -9.45 1.51 -11.59
N MET A 173 -8.90 0.29 -11.70
CA MET A 173 -8.35 -0.45 -10.55
C MET A 173 -6.84 -0.56 -10.58
N ASP A 174 -6.22 -0.36 -9.41
CA ASP A 174 -4.78 -0.45 -9.23
C ASP A 174 -4.28 -1.88 -9.46
N LYS A 175 -3.15 -2.02 -10.17
CA LYS A 175 -2.41 -3.28 -10.24
C LYS A 175 -1.71 -3.52 -8.91
N LEU A 176 -2.08 -4.59 -8.22
CA LEU A 176 -1.44 -5.02 -6.99
C LEU A 176 -0.52 -6.21 -7.24
N GLU A 177 0.33 -6.49 -6.25
CA GLU A 177 1.14 -7.69 -6.23
C GLU A 177 0.25 -8.93 -6.20
N ASN A 178 0.59 -9.92 -7.04
CA ASN A 178 -0.06 -11.22 -7.09
C ASN A 178 0.83 -12.25 -6.40
N ASP A 179 0.23 -13.09 -5.56
CA ASP A 179 0.93 -14.20 -4.88
C ASP A 179 -0.04 -15.39 -4.75
N GLU A 180 0.45 -16.63 -4.81
CA GLU A 180 -0.36 -17.80 -4.52
C GLU A 180 -0.77 -17.87 -3.05
N ASP A 181 0.05 -17.35 -2.13
CA ASP A 181 -0.38 -17.05 -0.78
C ASP A 181 -1.28 -15.81 -0.79
N CYS A 182 -2.55 -16.01 -1.17
CA CYS A 182 -3.53 -14.93 -1.28
C CYS A 182 -4.78 -15.11 -0.41
N LEU A 183 -4.88 -16.17 0.40
CA LEU A 183 -6.09 -16.52 1.17
C LEU A 183 -6.23 -15.69 2.46
N TYR A 184 -6.44 -14.39 2.23
CA TYR A 184 -6.59 -13.36 3.24
C TYR A 184 -7.98 -12.72 3.18
N LEU A 185 -8.40 -12.18 4.31
CA LEU A 185 -9.57 -11.33 4.43
C LEU A 185 -9.25 -10.03 5.18
N ASN A 186 -10.13 -9.06 5.04
CA ASN A 186 -10.09 -7.78 5.73
C ASN A 186 -11.38 -7.58 6.52
N VAL A 187 -11.30 -7.01 7.73
CA VAL A 187 -12.46 -6.72 8.59
C VAL A 187 -12.51 -5.22 8.86
N TYR A 188 -13.69 -4.63 8.68
CA TYR A 188 -13.95 -3.20 8.90
C TYR A 188 -15.07 -3.05 9.93
N VAL A 189 -14.80 -2.35 11.03
CA VAL A 189 -15.69 -2.26 12.20
C VAL A 189 -16.07 -0.80 12.45
N PRO A 190 -17.36 -0.46 12.62
CA PRO A 190 -17.79 0.90 12.91
C PRO A 190 -17.67 1.25 14.40
N GLY A 191 -17.13 2.44 14.68
CA GLY A 191 -16.94 2.99 16.02
C GLY A 191 -16.05 2.11 16.92
N LYS A 192 -16.21 2.23 18.24
CA LYS A 192 -15.43 1.46 19.22
C LYS A 192 -15.62 -0.06 19.07
N ILE A 193 -14.53 -0.83 19.12
CA ILE A 193 -14.62 -2.30 19.13
C ILE A 193 -15.06 -2.75 20.53
N SER A 194 -16.16 -3.51 20.60
CA SER A 194 -16.60 -4.19 21.81
C SER A 194 -17.35 -5.47 21.44
N LYS A 195 -17.10 -6.53 22.21
CA LYS A 195 -17.77 -7.83 22.03
C LYS A 195 -19.29 -7.75 22.27
N ASP A 196 -19.75 -6.74 23.01
CA ASP A 196 -21.15 -6.59 23.41
C ASP A 196 -22.02 -5.90 22.34
N LYS A 197 -21.42 -5.41 21.24
CA LYS A 197 -22.17 -4.66 20.22
C LYS A 197 -23.12 -5.52 19.38
N ASP A 198 -22.83 -6.81 19.24
CA ASP A 198 -23.64 -7.78 18.47
C ASP A 198 -24.00 -7.30 17.04
N LEU A 199 -23.04 -6.69 16.34
CA LEU A 199 -23.30 -6.06 15.03
C LEU A 199 -23.58 -7.09 13.94
N SER A 200 -24.49 -6.77 13.02
CA SER A 200 -24.64 -7.58 11.80
C SER A 200 -23.36 -7.52 10.95
N VAL A 201 -23.05 -8.64 10.30
CA VAL A 201 -21.85 -8.84 9.50
C VAL A 201 -22.22 -9.01 8.04
N MET A 202 -21.59 -8.24 7.17
CA MET A 202 -21.74 -8.36 5.72
C MET A 202 -20.43 -8.84 5.09
N VAL A 203 -20.46 -9.95 4.36
CA VAL A 203 -19.28 -10.59 3.78
C VAL A 203 -19.29 -10.42 2.27
N TRP A 204 -18.36 -9.61 1.77
CA TRP A 204 -18.22 -9.26 0.37
C TRP A 204 -17.40 -10.30 -0.37
N ILE A 205 -18.00 -10.88 -1.41
CA ILE A 205 -17.33 -11.75 -2.38
C ILE A 205 -17.19 -10.97 -3.68
N HIS A 206 -15.95 -10.69 -4.09
CA HIS A 206 -15.69 -9.88 -5.28
C HIS A 206 -16.03 -10.61 -6.59
N GLY A 207 -16.35 -9.82 -7.62
CA GLY A 207 -16.54 -10.27 -9.00
C GLY A 207 -15.23 -10.48 -9.76
N GLY A 208 -15.30 -10.42 -11.10
CA GLY A 208 -14.14 -10.61 -11.98
C GLY A 208 -14.14 -11.95 -12.73
N GLY A 209 -15.32 -12.50 -13.04
CA GLY A 209 -15.47 -13.67 -13.92
C GLY A 209 -14.78 -14.95 -13.42
N PHE A 210 -14.49 -15.03 -12.11
CA PHE A 210 -13.66 -16.09 -11.50
C PHE A 210 -12.20 -16.10 -11.96
N ILE A 211 -11.73 -15.09 -12.71
CA ILE A 211 -10.38 -15.05 -13.30
C ILE A 211 -9.56 -13.82 -12.87
N THR A 212 -10.20 -12.80 -12.31
CA THR A 212 -9.56 -11.57 -11.82
C THR A 212 -10.30 -11.02 -10.59
N GLY A 213 -9.72 -10.04 -9.91
CA GLY A 213 -10.29 -9.32 -8.77
C GLY A 213 -9.51 -9.53 -7.47
N GLY A 214 -9.87 -8.78 -6.44
CA GLY A 214 -9.37 -8.98 -5.08
C GLY A 214 -10.08 -8.11 -4.04
N ALA A 215 -9.98 -8.54 -2.78
CA ALA A 215 -10.65 -7.92 -1.64
C ALA A 215 -10.27 -6.45 -1.40
N SER A 216 -9.01 -6.10 -1.64
CA SER A 216 -8.42 -4.77 -1.41
C SER A 216 -8.91 -3.71 -2.40
N GLN A 217 -9.53 -4.11 -3.50
CA GLN A 217 -10.12 -3.20 -4.49
C GLN A 217 -11.36 -2.46 -3.96
N TYR A 218 -11.96 -2.98 -2.89
CA TYR A 218 -13.21 -2.48 -2.34
C TYR A 218 -12.95 -1.75 -1.03
N LYS A 219 -13.41 -0.49 -0.96
CA LYS A 219 -13.32 0.40 0.20
C LYS A 219 -14.71 0.51 0.86
N PRO A 220 -15.05 -0.32 1.85
CA PRO A 220 -16.43 -0.48 2.33
C PRO A 220 -16.85 0.56 3.38
N GLN A 221 -16.02 1.57 3.69
CA GLN A 221 -16.24 2.52 4.79
C GLN A 221 -17.63 3.16 4.74
N LYS A 222 -18.14 3.46 3.54
CA LYS A 222 -19.50 4.02 3.37
C LYS A 222 -20.60 3.10 3.91
N ILE A 223 -20.50 1.79 3.67
CA ILE A 223 -21.47 0.79 4.15
C ILE A 223 -21.26 0.54 5.65
N VAL A 224 -20.00 0.48 6.09
CA VAL A 224 -19.65 0.28 7.51
C VAL A 224 -20.25 1.37 8.38
N VAL A 225 -20.02 2.64 8.02
CA VAL A 225 -20.52 3.79 8.77
C VAL A 225 -22.03 3.98 8.56
N GLY A 226 -22.49 4.04 7.30
CA GLY A 226 -23.89 4.34 7.00
C GLY A 226 -24.87 3.24 7.41
N GLY A 227 -24.42 1.98 7.44
CA GLY A 227 -25.22 0.84 7.87
C GLY A 227 -25.01 0.43 9.32
N GLY A 228 -23.97 0.93 9.99
CA GLY A 228 -23.61 0.47 11.34
C GLY A 228 -23.30 -1.03 11.41
N VAL A 229 -22.69 -1.59 10.36
CA VAL A 229 -22.41 -3.02 10.21
C VAL A 229 -20.91 -3.30 10.10
N ILE A 230 -20.51 -4.51 10.49
CA ILE A 230 -19.17 -5.00 10.16
C ILE A 230 -19.16 -5.45 8.70
N VAL A 231 -18.17 -5.02 7.93
CA VAL A 231 -17.95 -5.54 6.58
C VAL A 231 -16.67 -6.35 6.55
N VAL A 232 -16.73 -7.54 5.94
CA VAL A 232 -15.59 -8.41 5.69
C VAL A 232 -15.39 -8.54 4.19
N THR A 233 -14.19 -8.27 3.67
CA THR A 233 -13.87 -8.52 2.25
C THR A 233 -12.89 -9.69 2.15
N ILE A 234 -13.13 -10.63 1.23
CA ILE A 234 -12.34 -11.87 1.13
C ILE A 234 -11.68 -12.02 -0.24
N ASN A 235 -10.46 -12.54 -0.27
CA ASN A 235 -9.86 -13.11 -1.48
C ASN A 235 -10.26 -14.60 -1.59
N TYR A 236 -10.26 -15.13 -2.80
CA TYR A 236 -10.39 -16.58 -3.09
C TYR A 236 -9.60 -16.92 -4.35
N ARG A 237 -9.13 -18.16 -4.51
CA ARG A 237 -8.34 -18.55 -5.70
C ARG A 237 -9.13 -18.35 -6.99
N LEU A 238 -8.43 -17.91 -8.03
CA LEU A 238 -8.97 -17.54 -9.33
C LEU A 238 -8.41 -18.43 -10.45
N GLY A 239 -9.03 -18.38 -11.62
CA GLY A 239 -8.58 -19.06 -12.84
C GLY A 239 -8.36 -20.56 -12.64
N LEU A 240 -7.32 -21.11 -13.28
CA LEU A 240 -6.99 -22.52 -13.14
C LEU A 240 -6.62 -22.90 -11.69
N LEU A 241 -5.97 -22.01 -10.94
CA LEU A 241 -5.61 -22.28 -9.55
C LEU A 241 -6.85 -22.45 -8.65
N GLY A 242 -7.94 -21.74 -8.96
CA GLY A 242 -9.20 -21.80 -8.24
C GLY A 242 -10.17 -22.86 -8.75
N PHE A 243 -10.10 -23.24 -10.03
CA PHE A 243 -11.21 -23.97 -10.67
C PHE A 243 -10.77 -25.14 -11.56
N LEU A 244 -9.48 -25.48 -11.66
CA LEU A 244 -9.02 -26.63 -12.42
C LEU A 244 -9.64 -27.94 -11.90
N THR A 245 -10.31 -28.66 -12.79
CA THR A 245 -10.73 -30.04 -12.57
C THR A 245 -10.09 -30.94 -13.60
N LEU A 246 -9.54 -32.07 -13.18
CA LEU A 246 -9.08 -33.13 -14.09
C LEU A 246 -10.10 -34.25 -14.23
N HIS A 247 -11.34 -34.03 -13.77
CA HIS A 247 -12.38 -35.05 -13.65
C HIS A 247 -11.97 -36.29 -12.85
N ASP A 248 -11.05 -36.09 -11.92
CA ASP A 248 -10.59 -37.11 -10.98
C ASP A 248 -10.95 -36.67 -9.54
N PRO A 249 -11.34 -37.58 -8.64
CA PRO A 249 -11.62 -37.26 -7.25
C PRO A 249 -10.50 -36.52 -6.50
N LEU A 250 -9.24 -36.70 -6.90
CA LEU A 250 -8.08 -35.99 -6.32
C LEU A 250 -7.97 -34.54 -6.80
N VAL A 251 -8.54 -34.21 -7.96
CA VAL A 251 -8.52 -32.87 -8.56
C VAL A 251 -9.96 -32.48 -8.98
N PRO A 252 -10.87 -32.32 -8.01
CA PRO A 252 -12.29 -32.16 -8.28
C PRO A 252 -12.66 -30.76 -8.82
N GLY A 253 -11.78 -29.77 -8.65
CA GLY A 253 -12.05 -28.36 -8.97
C GLY A 253 -12.79 -27.60 -7.86
N ASN A 254 -13.30 -26.43 -8.22
CA ASN A 254 -14.06 -25.53 -7.32
C ASN A 254 -13.32 -25.10 -6.04
N TYR A 255 -11.99 -25.07 -6.06
CA TYR A 255 -11.16 -24.63 -4.94
C TYR A 255 -11.47 -23.20 -4.48
N GLY A 256 -11.76 -22.28 -5.41
CA GLY A 256 -12.18 -20.92 -5.09
C GLY A 256 -13.49 -20.87 -4.29
N LEU A 257 -14.44 -21.79 -4.55
CA LEU A 257 -15.66 -21.89 -3.74
C LEU A 257 -15.36 -22.48 -2.35
N TRP A 258 -14.44 -23.44 -2.27
CA TRP A 258 -13.97 -23.97 -0.98
C TRP A 258 -13.24 -22.91 -0.14
N ASP A 259 -12.50 -22.00 -0.79
CA ASP A 259 -11.85 -20.87 -0.14
C ASP A 259 -12.89 -19.94 0.49
N GLN A 260 -13.95 -19.60 -0.24
CA GLN A 260 -15.07 -18.80 0.27
C GLN A 260 -15.75 -19.49 1.47
N ILE A 261 -15.98 -20.81 1.41
CA ILE A 261 -16.53 -21.58 2.53
C ILE A 261 -15.60 -21.52 3.75
N GLN A 262 -14.29 -21.65 3.54
CA GLN A 262 -13.31 -21.59 4.63
C GLN A 262 -13.25 -20.19 5.26
N ALA A 263 -13.39 -19.13 4.47
CA ALA A 263 -13.50 -17.77 4.98
C ALA A 263 -14.77 -17.59 5.83
N LEU A 264 -15.91 -18.13 5.38
CA LEU A 264 -17.16 -18.10 6.15
C LEU A 264 -17.05 -18.87 7.47
N ARG A 265 -16.36 -20.01 7.49
CA ARG A 265 -16.05 -20.74 8.73
C ARG A 265 -15.17 -19.91 9.66
N TRP A 266 -14.13 -19.29 9.12
CA TRP A 266 -13.29 -18.38 9.91
C TRP A 266 -14.13 -17.24 10.52
N ILE A 267 -15.05 -16.66 9.76
CA ILE A 267 -15.96 -15.60 10.25
C ILE A 267 -16.82 -16.12 11.40
N GLN A 268 -17.44 -17.30 11.26
CA GLN A 268 -18.22 -17.92 12.34
C GLN A 268 -17.41 -18.07 13.63
N ASP A 269 -16.16 -18.51 13.52
CA ASP A 269 -15.30 -18.76 14.68
C ASP A 269 -14.72 -17.48 15.31
N ASN A 270 -14.52 -16.42 14.52
CA ASN A 270 -13.69 -15.27 14.94
C ASN A 270 -14.43 -13.94 15.03
N ILE A 271 -15.55 -13.73 14.32
CA ILE A 271 -16.11 -12.38 14.13
C ILE A 271 -16.66 -11.75 15.41
N ALA A 272 -17.05 -12.58 16.39
CA ALA A 272 -17.47 -12.13 17.72
C ALA A 272 -16.37 -11.36 18.46
N ALA A 273 -15.09 -11.66 18.20
CA ALA A 273 -13.98 -10.92 18.79
C ALA A 273 -13.92 -9.45 18.31
N PHE A 274 -14.46 -9.18 17.13
CA PHE A 274 -14.55 -7.84 16.53
C PHE A 274 -15.87 -7.13 16.87
N GLY A 275 -16.75 -7.76 17.66
CA GLY A 275 -18.08 -7.24 18.01
C GLY A 275 -19.19 -7.61 17.02
N GLY A 276 -18.95 -8.57 16.11
CA GLY A 276 -19.94 -9.05 15.16
C GLY A 276 -20.76 -10.22 15.70
N ASN A 277 -22.00 -10.32 15.25
CA ASN A 277 -22.89 -11.43 15.54
C ASN A 277 -22.73 -12.55 14.50
N PRO A 278 -22.16 -13.72 14.86
CA PRO A 278 -22.05 -14.86 13.92
C PRO A 278 -23.40 -15.43 13.48
N LYS A 279 -24.49 -15.12 14.20
CA LYS A 279 -25.88 -15.49 13.84
C LYS A 279 -26.58 -14.44 12.96
N SER A 280 -25.92 -13.33 12.61
CA SER A 280 -26.43 -12.32 11.69
C SER A 280 -25.40 -11.96 10.62
N VAL A 281 -25.05 -12.96 9.83
CA VAL A 281 -24.14 -12.88 8.68
C VAL A 281 -24.93 -12.84 7.37
N THR A 282 -24.62 -11.84 6.54
CA THR A 282 -25.15 -11.67 5.18
C THR A 282 -24.00 -11.79 4.19
N ILE A 283 -24.07 -12.73 3.26
CA ILE A 283 -23.12 -12.77 2.13
C ILE A 283 -23.65 -11.89 1.00
N PHE A 284 -22.77 -11.13 0.37
CA PHE A 284 -23.13 -10.28 -0.77
C PHE A 284 -22.00 -10.18 -1.78
N GLY A 285 -22.34 -10.00 -3.05
CA GLY A 285 -21.36 -10.00 -4.12
C GLY A 285 -21.93 -9.53 -5.45
N GLU A 286 -21.06 -9.09 -6.34
CA GLU A 286 -21.40 -8.59 -7.68
C GLU A 286 -20.80 -9.46 -8.78
N SER A 287 -21.52 -9.62 -9.90
CA SER A 287 -21.07 -10.42 -11.06
C SER A 287 -20.72 -11.85 -10.64
N ALA A 288 -19.49 -12.33 -10.89
CA ALA A 288 -19.01 -13.63 -10.41
C ALA A 288 -19.07 -13.78 -8.87
N GLY A 289 -19.00 -12.69 -8.13
CA GLY A 289 -19.25 -12.66 -6.69
C GLY A 289 -20.72 -12.87 -6.36
N GLY A 290 -21.64 -12.30 -7.15
CA GLY A 290 -23.07 -12.57 -7.06
C GLY A 290 -23.43 -14.02 -7.43
N MET A 291 -22.76 -14.56 -8.46
CA MET A 291 -22.84 -15.98 -8.82
C MET A 291 -22.32 -16.86 -7.68
N SER A 292 -21.21 -16.49 -7.06
CA SER A 292 -20.66 -17.15 -5.88
C SER A 292 -21.67 -17.14 -4.73
N VAL A 293 -22.25 -15.99 -4.39
CA VAL A 293 -23.31 -15.90 -3.37
C VAL A 293 -24.44 -16.88 -3.66
N SER A 294 -24.93 -16.92 -4.91
CA SER A 294 -25.98 -17.85 -5.33
C SER A 294 -25.54 -19.32 -5.33
N LEU A 295 -24.25 -19.63 -5.53
CA LEU A 295 -23.73 -20.99 -5.40
C LEU A 295 -23.64 -21.40 -3.93
N GLN A 296 -23.17 -20.50 -3.07
CA GLN A 296 -23.00 -20.77 -1.64
C GLN A 296 -24.33 -21.06 -0.94
N THR A 297 -25.45 -20.48 -1.40
CA THR A 297 -26.80 -20.77 -0.87
C THR A 297 -27.31 -22.17 -1.24
N LEU A 298 -26.74 -22.82 -2.26
CA LEU A 298 -27.14 -24.14 -2.73
C LEU A 298 -26.33 -25.29 -2.11
N ILE A 299 -25.26 -24.98 -1.37
CA ILE A 299 -24.36 -25.99 -0.79
C ILE A 299 -24.87 -26.38 0.60
N PRO A 300 -25.35 -27.61 0.81
CA PRO A 300 -25.97 -28.00 2.09
C PRO A 300 -25.01 -27.89 3.29
N SER A 301 -23.71 -28.15 3.08
CA SER A 301 -22.70 -28.05 4.15
C SER A 301 -22.43 -26.62 4.64
N ASN A 302 -23.08 -25.61 4.04
CA ASN A 302 -22.98 -24.22 4.46
C ASN A 302 -24.09 -23.81 5.43
N GLU A 303 -25.01 -24.71 5.78
CA GLU A 303 -26.04 -24.44 6.76
C GLU A 303 -25.42 -23.87 8.05
N GLY A 304 -26.00 -22.76 8.53
CA GLY A 304 -25.51 -22.05 9.70
C GLY A 304 -24.34 -21.08 9.46
N LEU A 305 -23.65 -21.11 8.31
CA LEU A 305 -22.53 -20.20 8.03
C LEU A 305 -22.96 -18.76 7.71
N PHE A 306 -24.18 -18.56 7.21
CA PHE A 306 -24.80 -17.26 6.95
C PHE A 306 -26.32 -17.38 6.95
N GLN A 307 -27.02 -16.24 7.11
CA GLN A 307 -28.48 -16.18 7.24
C GLN A 307 -29.16 -15.44 6.09
N ARG A 308 -28.43 -14.59 5.37
CA ARG A 308 -28.96 -13.76 4.28
C ARG A 308 -27.99 -13.71 3.11
N ALA A 309 -28.51 -13.48 1.91
CA ALA A 309 -27.74 -13.45 0.67
C ALA A 309 -28.21 -12.31 -0.23
N ILE A 310 -27.27 -11.58 -0.84
CA ILE A 310 -27.53 -10.52 -1.82
C ILE A 310 -26.68 -10.76 -3.07
N SER A 311 -27.33 -11.11 -4.17
CA SER A 311 -26.70 -11.35 -5.47
C SER A 311 -26.91 -10.15 -6.39
N GLN A 312 -25.87 -9.34 -6.60
CA GLN A 312 -25.91 -8.17 -7.49
C GLN A 312 -25.44 -8.58 -8.90
N SER A 313 -26.32 -8.50 -9.90
CA SER A 313 -25.97 -8.76 -11.31
C SER A 313 -25.27 -10.11 -11.57
N GLY A 314 -25.57 -11.14 -10.78
CA GLY A 314 -25.00 -12.47 -10.96
C GLY A 314 -25.70 -13.51 -10.09
N VAL A 315 -26.10 -14.62 -10.69
CA VAL A 315 -26.72 -15.78 -10.02
C VAL A 315 -26.22 -17.06 -10.68
N VAL A 316 -26.48 -18.21 -10.06
CA VAL A 316 -26.27 -19.51 -10.71
C VAL A 316 -27.01 -19.53 -12.03
N SER A 317 -26.24 -19.59 -13.10
CA SER A 317 -26.71 -19.52 -14.48
C SER A 317 -25.71 -20.25 -15.37
N PHE A 318 -26.00 -20.29 -16.67
CA PHE A 318 -25.12 -20.90 -17.65
C PHE A 318 -23.69 -20.32 -17.63
N TYR A 319 -23.52 -19.03 -17.27
CA TYR A 319 -22.22 -18.37 -17.18
C TYR A 319 -21.43 -18.72 -15.91
N ALA A 320 -22.11 -19.23 -14.87
CA ALA A 320 -21.49 -19.61 -13.60
C ALA A 320 -20.92 -21.04 -13.60
N LEU A 321 -21.26 -21.85 -14.60
CA LEU A 321 -20.96 -23.28 -14.64
C LEU A 321 -20.15 -23.63 -15.89
N ALA A 322 -18.96 -24.19 -15.69
CA ALA A 322 -18.17 -24.72 -16.78
C ALA A 322 -18.87 -25.94 -17.41
N ARG A 323 -18.88 -26.01 -18.75
CA ARG A 323 -19.33 -27.22 -19.46
C ARG A 323 -18.20 -28.22 -19.52
N ARG A 324 -18.52 -29.51 -19.37
CA ARG A 324 -17.56 -30.62 -19.51
C ARG A 324 -16.70 -30.58 -20.78
N LYS A 325 -17.27 -30.13 -21.89
CA LYS A 325 -16.52 -29.94 -23.14
C LYS A 325 -15.46 -28.85 -23.03
N ALA A 326 -15.78 -27.73 -22.39
CA ALA A 326 -14.84 -26.64 -22.15
C ALA A 326 -13.75 -27.06 -21.17
N GLU A 327 -14.10 -27.74 -20.08
CA GLU A 327 -13.14 -28.26 -19.08
C GLU A 327 -12.12 -29.21 -19.74
N LYS A 328 -12.59 -30.17 -20.54
CA LYS A 328 -11.70 -31.07 -21.30
C LYS A 328 -10.77 -30.32 -22.23
N HIS A 329 -11.30 -29.36 -22.99
CA HIS A 329 -10.50 -28.57 -23.91
C HIS A 329 -9.44 -27.72 -23.18
N THR A 330 -9.81 -27.12 -22.05
CA THR A 330 -8.89 -26.39 -21.17
C THR A 330 -7.80 -27.31 -20.63
N ASN A 331 -8.14 -28.53 -20.21
CA ASN A 331 -7.17 -29.51 -19.73
C ASN A 331 -6.18 -29.93 -20.83
N GLU A 332 -6.66 -30.23 -22.04
CA GLU A 332 -5.81 -30.54 -23.19
C GLU A 332 -4.84 -29.39 -23.51
N LEU A 333 -5.34 -28.15 -23.52
CA LEU A 333 -4.50 -26.97 -23.75
C LEU A 333 -3.48 -26.76 -22.63
N LEU A 334 -3.89 -26.87 -21.37
CA LEU A 334 -3.01 -26.73 -20.21
C LEU A 334 -1.87 -27.75 -20.28
N LEU A 335 -2.20 -29.03 -20.43
CA LEU A 335 -1.22 -30.11 -20.45
C LEU A 335 -0.27 -30.00 -21.65
N LYS A 336 -0.80 -29.63 -22.82
CA LYS A 336 0.01 -29.39 -24.03
C LYS A 336 0.96 -28.20 -23.88
N LYS A 337 0.48 -27.07 -23.38
CA LYS A 337 1.29 -25.85 -23.22
C LYS A 337 2.35 -25.99 -22.14
N THR A 338 2.05 -26.72 -21.07
CA THR A 338 2.96 -26.90 -19.92
C THR A 338 3.86 -28.12 -20.02
N ASN A 339 3.67 -28.96 -21.04
CA ASN A 339 4.36 -30.24 -21.19
C ASN A 339 4.24 -31.15 -19.94
N CYS A 340 3.06 -31.12 -19.31
CA CYS A 340 2.75 -31.88 -18.10
C CYS A 340 1.85 -33.10 -18.36
N ASP A 341 1.62 -33.49 -19.62
CA ASP A 341 1.01 -34.77 -19.91
C ASP A 341 2.02 -35.91 -19.64
N ARG A 342 1.88 -36.59 -18.49
CA ARG A 342 2.78 -37.67 -18.05
C ARG A 342 2.15 -39.06 -18.16
N GLY A 343 0.98 -39.18 -18.78
CA GLY A 343 0.28 -40.47 -18.94
C GLY A 343 -0.33 -41.08 -17.67
N ASN A 344 -0.05 -40.54 -16.48
CA ASN A 344 -0.77 -40.86 -15.24
C ASN A 344 -1.00 -39.61 -14.39
N LEU A 345 -2.07 -39.65 -13.59
CA LEU A 345 -2.51 -38.49 -12.82
C LEU A 345 -1.48 -38.01 -11.79
N SER A 346 -0.79 -38.92 -11.10
CA SER A 346 0.14 -38.57 -10.04
C SER A 346 1.31 -37.74 -10.58
N GLU A 347 1.93 -38.19 -11.67
CA GLU A 347 3.03 -37.48 -12.31
C GLU A 347 2.58 -36.19 -13.02
N THR A 348 1.40 -36.21 -13.65
CA THR A 348 0.79 -35.01 -14.24
C THR A 348 0.55 -33.95 -13.17
N LEU A 349 -0.06 -34.32 -12.04
CA LEU A 349 -0.35 -33.39 -10.95
C LEU A 349 0.92 -32.88 -10.28
N LYS A 350 1.91 -33.75 -10.08
CA LYS A 350 3.24 -33.34 -9.59
C LYS A 350 3.87 -32.31 -10.53
N CYS A 351 3.88 -32.57 -11.83
CA CYS A 351 4.39 -31.62 -12.83
C CYS A 351 3.67 -30.27 -12.74
N LEU A 352 2.33 -30.26 -12.69
CA LEU A 352 1.54 -29.02 -12.61
C LEU A 352 1.78 -28.22 -11.30
N ARG A 353 2.07 -28.90 -10.19
CA ARG A 353 2.39 -28.27 -8.91
C ARG A 353 3.80 -27.68 -8.86
N GLU A 354 4.73 -28.24 -9.62
CA GLU A 354 6.12 -27.76 -9.70
C GLU A 354 6.29 -26.58 -10.67
N LEU A 355 5.29 -26.30 -11.52
CA LEU A 355 5.34 -25.16 -12.43
C LEU A 355 5.40 -23.82 -11.68
N PRO A 356 6.16 -22.84 -12.18
CA PRO A 356 5.98 -21.44 -11.81
C PRO A 356 4.52 -21.01 -12.04
N VAL A 357 3.97 -20.19 -11.15
CA VAL A 357 2.57 -19.75 -11.20
C VAL A 357 2.21 -19.09 -12.53
N ASP A 358 3.13 -18.29 -13.06
CA ASP A 358 2.94 -17.55 -14.31
C ASP A 358 2.78 -18.47 -15.53
N ASN A 359 3.29 -19.70 -15.48
CA ASN A 359 3.11 -20.69 -16.54
C ASN A 359 1.71 -21.33 -16.52
N ILE A 360 0.95 -21.12 -15.45
CA ILE A 360 -0.43 -21.59 -15.30
C ILE A 360 -1.40 -20.46 -15.64
N THR A 361 -1.08 -19.22 -15.29
CA THR A 361 -1.98 -18.08 -15.46
C THR A 361 -1.89 -17.38 -16.82
N ASN A 362 -0.78 -17.51 -17.56
CA ASN A 362 -0.58 -16.94 -18.90
C ASN A 362 -0.70 -18.00 -20.01
#